data_AF-A0A2S1R2D6-F1
#
_entry.id   AF-A0A2S1R2D6-F1
#
_cell.length_a   1.000
_cell.length_b   1.000
_cell.length_c   1.000
_cell.angle_alpha   90.00
_cell.angle_beta   90.00
_cell.angle_gamma   90.00
#
_symmetry.space_group_name_H-M   'P 1'
#
loop_
_entity.id
_entity.type
_entity.pdbx_description
1 polymer ?
#
loop_
_entity_poly.entity_id
_entity_poly.type
_entity_poly.pdbx_seq_one_letter_code
_entity_poly.pdbx_strand_id
1 'polypeptide(L)'
;MNKFQDRKIISIVILAISLLQAIIVSVRYFQSDLNLSNPLIPDSLLNGIRNFTIAMVAIYVFVVLLNVFYLATKKLFLPIAVLSILILSAGSYFTSAIHDYFINFR
;
A
#
# COMPACT_ATOMS: atom_id res chain seq x y z
N MET A 1 -18.19 -26.37 -2.53
CA MET A 1 -17.38 -25.29 -3.11
C MET A 1 -16.01 -25.83 -3.49
N ASN A 2 -15.53 -25.52 -4.70
CA ASN A 2 -14.27 -26.05 -5.21
C ASN A 2 -13.12 -25.21 -4.61
N LYS A 3 -12.27 -25.79 -3.75
CA LYS A 3 -11.21 -25.07 -3.00
C LYS A 3 -10.32 -24.18 -3.89
N PHE A 4 -10.20 -24.52 -5.17
CA PHE A 4 -9.47 -23.73 -6.16
C PHE A 4 -10.19 -22.42 -6.54
N GLN A 5 -11.51 -22.46 -6.72
CA GLN A 5 -12.31 -21.27 -7.04
C GLN A 5 -12.26 -20.27 -5.89
N ASP A 6 -12.38 -20.75 -4.65
CA ASP A 6 -12.35 -19.89 -3.45
C ASP A 6 -11.01 -19.14 -3.33
N ARG A 7 -9.88 -19.84 -3.53
CA ARG A 7 -8.53 -19.24 -3.48
C ARG A 7 -8.29 -18.23 -4.59
N LYS A 8 -8.82 -18.49 -5.79
CA LYS A 8 -8.75 -17.56 -6.92
C LYS A 8 -9.53 -16.27 -6.61
N ILE A 9 -10.73 -16.39 -6.06
CA ILE A 9 -11.56 -15.24 -5.66
C ILE A 9 -10.82 -14.39 -4.63
N ILE A 10 -10.27 -15.02 -3.58
CA ILE A 10 -9.51 -14.31 -2.54
C ILE A 10 -8.33 -13.53 -3.14
N SER A 11 -7.58 -14.13 -4.06
CA SER A 11 -6.42 -13.46 -4.68
C SER A 11 -6.84 -12.30 -5.57
N ILE A 12 -7.97 -12.42 -6.28
CA ILE A 12 -8.53 -11.32 -7.09
C ILE A 12 -8.97 -10.16 -6.18
N VAL A 13 -9.60 -10.46 -5.04
CA VAL A 13 -10.02 -9.44 -4.06
C VAL A 13 -8.80 -8.70 -3.50
N ILE A 14 -7.76 -9.43 -3.07
CA ILE A 14 -6.51 -8.82 -2.58
C ILE A 14 -5.85 -7.96 -3.67
N LEU A 15 -5.83 -8.44 -4.91
CA LEU A 15 -5.27 -7.71 -6.05
C LEU A 15 -6.05 -6.42 -6.34
N ALA A 16 -7.38 -6.47 -6.31
CA ALA A 16 -8.22 -5.28 -6.50
C ALA A 16 -7.99 -4.22 -5.39
N ILE A 17 -7.91 -4.67 -4.13
CA ILE A 17 -7.65 -3.78 -2.99
C ILE A 17 -6.26 -3.15 -3.08
N SER A 18 -5.24 -3.94 -3.39
CA SER A 18 -3.85 -3.45 -3.50
C SER A 18 -3.67 -2.47 -4.66
N LEU A 19 -4.30 -2.72 -5.82
CA LEU A 19 -4.33 -1.75 -6.93
C LEU A 19 -5.02 -0.44 -6.54
N LEU A 20 -6.18 -0.52 -5.88
CA LEU A 20 -6.89 0.67 -5.43
C LEU A 20 -6.03 1.49 -4.45
N GLN A 21 -5.37 0.84 -3.49
CA GLN A 21 -4.48 1.51 -2.55
C GLN A 21 -3.28 2.17 -3.26
N ALA A 22 -2.65 1.48 -4.22
CA ALA A 22 -1.56 2.06 -5.01
C ALA A 22 -2.00 3.33 -5.75
N ILE A 23 -3.21 3.32 -6.35
CA ILE A 23 -3.78 4.49 -7.03
C ILE A 23 -4.03 5.61 -6.03
N ILE A 24 -4.69 5.33 -4.90
CA ILE A 24 -5.01 6.34 -3.87
C ILE A 24 -3.73 7.02 -3.36
N VAL A 25 -2.71 6.25 -3.03
CA VAL A 25 -1.44 6.77 -2.51
C VAL A 25 -0.69 7.56 -3.59
N SER A 26 -0.73 7.11 -4.85
CA SER A 26 -0.14 7.85 -5.97
C SER A 26 -0.85 9.18 -6.22
N VAL A 27 -2.20 9.20 -6.22
CA VAL A 27 -2.97 10.44 -6.35
C VAL A 27 -2.66 11.40 -5.21
N ARG A 28 -2.59 10.90 -3.97
CA ARG A 28 -2.17 11.70 -2.82
C ARG A 28 -0.77 12.27 -3.00
N TYR A 29 0.19 11.49 -3.48
CA TYR A 29 1.53 11.98 -3.80
C TYR A 29 1.50 13.18 -4.74
N PHE A 30 0.80 13.06 -5.89
CA PHE A 30 0.72 14.14 -6.87
C PHE A 30 -0.02 15.37 -6.33
N GLN A 31 -1.09 15.17 -5.56
CA GLN A 31 -1.80 16.29 -4.92
C GLN A 31 -0.95 16.98 -3.85
N SER A 32 -0.21 16.21 -3.04
CA SER A 32 0.75 16.72 -2.07
C SER A 32 1.83 17.54 -2.75
N ASP A 33 2.35 17.08 -3.88
CA ASP A 33 3.39 17.80 -4.64
C ASP A 33 2.88 19.15 -5.18
N LEU A 34 1.61 19.21 -5.59
CA LEU A 34 0.97 20.41 -6.11
C LEU A 34 0.50 21.39 -5.02
N ASN A 35 0.03 20.89 -3.87
CA ASN A 35 -0.57 21.70 -2.79
C ASN A 35 0.38 22.01 -1.61
N LEU A 36 1.55 21.37 -1.50
CA LEU A 36 2.49 21.58 -0.39
C LEU A 36 3.68 22.50 -0.72
N SER A 37 3.58 23.32 -1.77
CA SER A 37 4.49 24.45 -2.03
C SER A 37 4.24 25.61 -1.05
N ASN A 38 4.02 25.29 0.23
CA ASN A 38 3.89 26.25 1.31
C ASN A 38 5.27 26.44 1.97
N PRO A 39 5.87 27.64 1.89
CA PRO A 39 7.20 27.91 2.46
C PRO A 39 7.26 27.79 3.99
N LEU A 40 6.12 27.63 4.66
CA LEU A 40 6.04 27.41 6.11
C LEU A 40 6.31 25.96 6.54
N ILE A 41 6.35 25.00 5.60
CA ILE A 41 6.61 23.59 5.93
C ILE A 41 8.09 23.27 5.64
N PRO A 42 8.85 22.74 6.61
CA PRO A 42 10.25 22.40 6.39
C PRO A 42 10.42 21.33 5.29
N ASP A 43 11.33 21.58 4.34
CA ASP A 43 11.61 20.66 3.23
C ASP A 43 12.04 19.26 3.69
N SER A 44 12.71 19.16 4.84
CA SER A 44 13.09 17.88 5.45
C SER A 44 11.88 17.01 5.80
N LEU A 45 10.82 17.63 6.31
CA LEU A 45 9.55 16.99 6.64
C LEU A 45 8.78 16.59 5.38
N LEU A 46 8.77 17.48 4.38
CA LEU A 46 8.14 17.22 3.08
C LEU A 46 8.79 16.03 2.35
N ASN A 47 10.12 16.00 2.32
CA ASN A 47 10.88 14.91 1.71
C ASN A 47 10.69 13.59 2.46
N GLY A 48 10.54 13.63 3.79
CA GLY A 48 10.17 12.45 4.58
C GLY A 48 8.83 11.85 4.16
N ILE A 49 7.79 12.69 4.04
CA ILE A 49 6.46 12.27 3.61
C ILE A 49 6.47 11.74 2.17
N ARG A 50 7.17 12.43 1.25
CA ARG A 50 7.31 12.01 -0.15
C ARG A 50 7.99 10.64 -0.26
N ASN A 51 9.14 10.46 0.39
CA ASN A 51 9.88 9.19 0.37
C ASN A 51 9.05 8.04 0.96
N PHE A 52 8.34 8.30 2.07
CA PHE A 52 7.42 7.33 2.65
C PHE A 52 6.30 6.94 1.68
N THR A 53 5.69 7.92 1.03
CA THR A 53 4.62 7.71 0.05
C THR A 53 5.10 6.86 -1.13
N ILE A 54 6.30 7.13 -1.64
CA ILE A 54 6.92 6.33 -2.72
C ILE A 54 7.19 4.89 -2.26
N ALA A 55 7.73 4.71 -1.05
CA ALA A 55 7.97 3.37 -0.49
C ALA A 55 6.67 2.58 -0.35
N MET A 56 5.59 3.23 0.08
CA MET A 56 4.26 2.62 0.19
C MET A 56 3.70 2.19 -1.17
N VAL A 57 3.87 3.00 -2.22
CA VAL A 57 3.50 2.60 -3.59
C VAL A 57 4.29 1.37 -4.04
N ALA A 58 5.60 1.35 -3.83
CA ALA A 58 6.44 0.21 -4.20
C ALA A 58 6.00 -1.09 -3.48
N ILE A 59 5.64 -0.98 -2.20
CA ILE A 59 5.12 -2.08 -1.39
C ILE A 59 3.79 -2.60 -1.96
N TYR A 60 2.84 -1.73 -2.31
CA TYR A 60 1.57 -2.17 -2.90
C TYR A 60 1.76 -2.81 -4.27
N VAL A 61 2.65 -2.28 -5.11
CA VAL A 61 3.02 -2.89 -6.40
C VAL A 61 3.62 -4.28 -6.19
N PHE A 62 4.46 -4.47 -5.18
CA PHE A 62 5.01 -5.77 -4.84
C PHE A 62 3.92 -6.79 -4.45
N VAL A 63 2.92 -6.37 -3.66
CA VAL A 63 1.75 -7.21 -3.33
C VAL A 63 0.96 -7.59 -4.58
N VAL A 64 0.77 -6.67 -5.52
CA VAL A 64 0.12 -6.96 -6.80
C VAL A 64 0.91 -8.03 -7.56
N LEU A 65 2.23 -7.87 -7.67
CA LEU A 65 3.10 -8.84 -8.36
C LEU A 65 3.03 -10.25 -7.73
N LEU A 66 3.01 -10.35 -6.39
CA LEU A 66 2.85 -11.62 -5.69
C LEU A 66 1.51 -12.30 -6.01
N ASN A 67 0.42 -11.55 -6.06
CA ASN A 67 -0.91 -12.09 -6.40
C ASN A 67 -1.00 -12.49 -7.87
N VAL A 68 -0.40 -11.72 -8.79
CA VAL A 68 -0.26 -12.10 -10.21
C VAL A 68 0.57 -13.38 -10.35
N PHE A 69 1.68 -13.49 -9.62
CA PHE A 69 2.52 -14.69 -9.60
C PHE A 69 1.74 -15.92 -9.13
N TYR A 70 0.92 -15.80 -8.09
CA TYR A 70 0.01 -16.88 -7.68
C TYR A 70 -0.98 -17.25 -8.79
N LEU A 71 -1.63 -16.27 -9.42
CA LEU A 71 -2.61 -16.54 -10.48
C LEU A 71 -1.98 -17.26 -11.69
N ALA A 72 -0.72 -16.94 -12.02
CA ALA A 72 0.02 -17.58 -13.09
C ALA A 72 0.51 -19.00 -12.72
N THR A 73 1.14 -19.17 -11.55
CA THR A 73 1.79 -20.44 -11.17
C THR A 73 0.90 -21.40 -10.41
N LYS A 74 -0.17 -20.89 -9.77
CA LYS A 74 -1.09 -21.60 -8.86
C LYS A 74 -0.38 -22.26 -7.66
N LYS A 75 0.86 -21.87 -7.37
CA LYS A 75 1.68 -22.37 -6.25
C LYS A 75 1.70 -21.36 -5.11
N LEU A 76 2.00 -21.84 -3.89
CA LEU A 76 2.29 -20.97 -2.74
C LEU A 76 1.15 -20.01 -2.33
N PHE A 77 -0.12 -20.40 -2.54
CA PHE A 77 -1.29 -19.57 -2.18
C PHE A 77 -1.22 -19.05 -0.74
N LEU A 78 -1.02 -19.94 0.24
CA LEU A 78 -1.07 -19.59 1.66
C LEU A 78 -0.01 -18.55 2.04
N PRO A 79 1.30 -18.74 1.76
CA PRO A 79 2.30 -17.72 2.10
C PRO A 79 2.08 -16.41 1.34
N ILE A 80 1.63 -16.45 0.07
CA ILE A 80 1.34 -15.23 -0.70
C ILE A 80 0.17 -14.46 -0.10
N ALA A 81 -0.91 -15.14 0.27
CA ALA A 81 -2.09 -14.52 0.88
C ALA A 81 -1.76 -13.91 2.25
N VAL A 82 -1.07 -14.67 3.11
CA VAL A 82 -0.66 -14.20 4.46
C VAL A 82 0.28 -13.00 4.34
N LEU A 83 1.28 -13.07 3.45
CA LEU A 83 2.23 -11.96 3.24
C LEU A 83 1.52 -10.72 2.69
N SER A 84 0.60 -10.90 1.74
CA SER A 84 -0.20 -9.80 1.19
C SER A 84 -1.02 -9.10 2.27
N ILE A 85 -1.71 -9.87 3.12
CA ILE A 85 -2.52 -9.31 4.22
C ILE A 85 -1.62 -8.58 5.23
N LEU A 86 -0.51 -9.19 5.65
CA LEU A 86 0.43 -8.56 6.58
C LEU A 86 0.97 -7.23 6.05
N ILE A 87 1.34 -7.19 4.78
CA ILE A 87 1.84 -5.97 4.14
C ILE A 87 0.76 -4.89 4.08
N LEU A 88 -0.47 -5.25 3.70
CA LEU A 88 -1.60 -4.31 3.67
C LEU A 88 -1.90 -3.75 5.07
N SER A 89 -1.91 -4.61 6.09
CA SER A 89 -2.15 -4.23 7.49
C SER A 89 -1.03 -3.35 8.04
N ALA A 90 0.24 -3.70 7.77
CA ALA A 90 1.39 -2.91 8.19
C ALA A 90 1.33 -1.51 7.57
N GLY A 91 1.03 -1.42 6.27
CA GLY A 91 0.87 -0.13 5.58
C GLY A 91 -0.23 0.75 6.18
N SER A 92 -1.36 0.15 6.56
CA SER A 92 -2.43 0.85 7.29
C SER A 92 -1.96 1.36 8.64
N TYR A 93 -1.27 0.51 9.42
CA TYR A 93 -0.76 0.87 10.74
C TYR A 93 0.25 2.02 10.67
N PHE A 94 1.20 1.99 9.74
CA PHE A 94 2.17 3.07 9.57
C PHE A 94 1.51 4.39 9.19
N THR A 95 0.48 4.36 8.33
CA THR A 95 -0.26 5.57 7.96
C THR A 95 -0.96 6.19 9.18
N SER A 96 -1.58 5.37 10.02
CA SER A 96 -2.19 5.81 11.29
C SER A 96 -1.15 6.34 12.28
N ALA A 97 -0.03 5.63 12.46
CA ALA A 97 1.03 6.05 13.37
C ALA A 97 1.66 7.39 12.98
N ILE A 98 1.83 7.64 11.67
CA ILE A 98 2.28 8.94 11.17
C ILE A 98 1.24 10.02 11.46
N HIS A 99 -0.04 9.74 11.22
CA HIS A 99 -1.11 10.69 11.53
C HIS A 99 -1.14 11.07 13.02
N ASP A 100 -1.03 10.07 13.90
CA ASP A 100 -0.99 10.27 15.36
C ASP A 100 0.26 11.03 15.81
N TYR A 101 1.41 10.78 15.18
CA TYR A 101 2.64 11.54 15.44
C TYR A 101 2.45 13.02 15.09
N PHE A 102 1.85 13.33 13.94
CA PHE A 102 1.59 14.72 13.54
C PHE A 102 0.56 15.44 14.42
N ILE A 103 -0.44 14.71 14.96
CA ILE A 103 -1.45 15.30 15.84
C ILE A 103 -0.90 15.56 17.25
N ASN A 104 -0.12 14.62 17.81
CA ASN A 104 0.39 14.71 19.17
C ASN A 104 1.68 15.54 19.32
N PHE A 105 2.33 15.94 18.22
CA PHE A 105 3.48 16.87 18.24
C PHE A 105 3.04 18.36 18.26
N ARG A 106 1.76 18.62 18.48
CA ARG A 106 1.17 19.96 18.68
C ARG A 106 0.91 20.19 20.16
#